data_AF-H0HZB6-F1
#
_entry.id   AF-H0HZB6-F1
#
_cell.length_a   1.000
_cell.length_b   1.000
_cell.length_c   1.000
_cell.angle_alpha   90.00
_cell.angle_beta   90.00
_cell.angle_gamma   90.00
#
_symmetry.space_group_name_H-M   'P 1'
#
loop_
_entity.id
_entity.type
_entity.pdbx_description
1 polymer ?
#
loop_
_entity_poly.entity_id
_entity_poly.type
_entity_poly.pdbx_seq_one_letter_code
_entity_poly.pdbx_strand_id
1 'polypeptide(L)'
;SQSVKAPQAETRGYEAGKKIVGRKRHIAVDTDGRLLMVNLTTADISDSAGAQAILDGIRKRWPWVKHLFADGAYDRLKLMDKAAYLDFVVEIIRRSDDQKGFQVLPRRWVVERTFGWMTRWRRLVRDYEKRIDVSHAMILVAMGGNLVRRNAHP
;
A
#
# COMPACT_ATOMS: atom_id res chain seq x y z
N SER A 1 1.20 2.64 -3.53
CA SER A 1 1.15 3.21 -2.16
C SER A 1 0.15 4.37 -2.12
N GLN A 2 -0.13 4.98 -0.96
CA GLN A 2 -0.89 6.22 -0.84
C GLN A 2 -0.22 7.18 0.13
N SER A 3 -0.01 8.43 -0.26
CA SER A 3 0.50 9.47 0.64
C SER A 3 -0.64 10.30 1.20
N VAL A 4 -0.57 10.62 2.48
CA VAL A 4 -1.57 11.42 3.19
C VAL A 4 -0.89 12.53 3.96
N LYS A 5 -1.55 13.69 4.01
CA LYS A 5 -1.06 14.82 4.81
C LYS A 5 -0.99 14.40 6.29
N ALA A 6 0.09 14.74 6.98
CA ALA A 6 0.26 14.42 8.40
C ALA A 6 0.75 15.66 9.18
N PRO A 7 -0.16 16.62 9.50
CA PRO A 7 0.22 17.92 10.06
C PRO A 7 0.75 17.83 11.50
N GLN A 8 0.36 16.81 12.26
CA GLN A 8 0.75 16.61 13.66
C GLN A 8 1.81 15.52 13.84
N ALA A 9 2.17 14.81 12.77
CA ALA A 9 3.14 13.72 12.84
C ALA A 9 4.54 14.23 13.21
N GLU A 10 5.19 13.54 14.16
CA GLU A 10 6.60 13.77 14.52
C GLU A 10 7.52 13.41 13.37
N THR A 11 7.24 12.27 12.73
CA THR A 11 7.96 11.76 11.55
C THR A 11 7.10 11.92 10.30
N ARG A 12 7.54 12.81 9.40
CA ARG A 12 6.89 13.07 8.10
C ARG A 12 7.92 13.55 7.08
N GLY A 13 7.56 13.43 5.80
CA GLY A 13 8.40 13.86 4.69
C GLY A 13 7.60 14.55 3.61
N TYR A 14 8.30 15.08 2.60
CA TYR A 14 7.70 15.79 1.49
C TYR A 14 7.77 14.98 0.20
N GLU A 15 6.61 14.61 -0.34
CA GLU A 15 6.51 13.97 -1.65
C GLU A 15 6.29 15.03 -2.73
N ALA A 16 7.35 15.42 -3.43
CA ALA A 16 7.33 16.48 -4.43
C ALA A 16 6.31 16.22 -5.55
N GLY A 17 6.23 14.98 -6.04
CA GLY A 17 5.32 14.60 -7.14
C GLY A 17 3.83 14.79 -6.81
N LYS A 18 3.45 14.75 -5.52
CA LYS A 18 2.07 14.99 -5.07
C LYS A 18 1.91 16.30 -4.29
N LYS A 19 3.01 17.01 -4.03
CA LYS A 19 3.07 18.19 -3.17
C LYS A 19 2.44 17.93 -1.78
N ILE A 20 2.72 16.77 -1.20
CA ILE A 20 2.18 16.34 0.10
C ILE A 20 3.30 16.32 1.14
N VAL A 21 3.09 17.03 2.25
CA VAL A 21 3.86 16.85 3.48
C VAL A 21 3.11 15.89 4.39
N GLY A 22 3.68 14.72 4.64
CA GLY A 22 3.06 13.75 5.53
C GLY A 22 3.72 12.37 5.54
N ARG A 23 2.88 11.34 5.61
CA ARG A 23 3.29 9.94 5.64
C ARG A 23 2.77 9.20 4.42
N LYS A 24 3.42 8.11 4.07
CA LYS A 24 3.05 7.22 2.98
C LYS A 24 2.71 5.84 3.50
N ARG A 25 1.60 5.31 2.98
CA ARG A 25 1.02 4.00 3.29
C ARG A 25 1.39 3.05 2.17
N HIS A 26 2.28 2.10 2.47
CA HIS A 26 2.58 0.97 1.61
C HIS A 26 1.74 -0.20 2.10
N ILE A 27 0.91 -0.78 1.24
CA ILE A 27 0.01 -1.87 1.63
C ILE A 27 0.20 -3.06 0.71
N ALA A 28 -0.02 -4.25 1.25
CA ALA A 28 -0.31 -5.45 0.48
C ALA A 28 -1.70 -5.95 0.84
N VAL A 29 -2.41 -6.44 -0.15
CA VAL A 29 -3.79 -6.91 -0.03
C VAL A 29 -3.96 -8.24 -0.74
N ASP A 30 -4.94 -9.04 -0.32
CA ASP A 30 -5.37 -10.24 -1.05
C ASP A 30 -6.15 -9.87 -2.34
N THR A 31 -6.62 -10.87 -3.07
CA THR A 31 -7.39 -10.68 -4.31
C THR A 31 -8.72 -9.95 -4.14
N ASP A 32 -9.28 -9.94 -2.93
CA ASP A 32 -10.54 -9.29 -2.58
C ASP A 32 -10.33 -7.89 -1.95
N GLY A 33 -9.07 -7.48 -1.75
CA GLY A 33 -8.69 -6.23 -1.12
C GLY A 33 -8.68 -6.26 0.40
N ARG A 34 -8.59 -7.44 1.03
CA ARG A 34 -8.35 -7.54 2.48
C ARG A 34 -6.90 -7.17 2.76
N LEU A 35 -6.69 -6.32 3.76
CA LEU A 35 -5.36 -5.86 4.14
C LEU A 35 -4.53 -7.02 4.72
N LEU A 36 -3.40 -7.34 4.09
CA LEU A 36 -2.44 -8.33 4.57
C LEU A 36 -1.33 -7.67 5.37
N MET A 37 -0.75 -6.60 4.82
CA MET A 37 0.33 -5.84 5.45
C MET A 37 0.14 -4.35 5.20
N VAL A 38 0.57 -3.55 6.16
CA VAL A 38 0.76 -2.11 5.97
C VAL A 38 2.10 -1.71 6.58
N ASN A 39 2.85 -0.91 5.84
CA ASN A 39 4.08 -0.27 6.27
C ASN A 39 3.89 1.24 6.11
N LEU A 40 4.08 1.99 7.19
CA LEU A 40 4.01 3.45 7.19
C LEU A 40 5.41 4.02 7.16
N THR A 41 5.66 4.95 6.24
CA THR A 41 6.92 5.68 6.16
C THR A 41 6.66 7.19 6.07
N THR A 42 7.70 8.00 6.12
CA THR A 42 7.62 9.39 5.68
C THR A 42 7.30 9.45 4.17
N ALA A 43 6.66 10.53 3.70
CA ALA A 43 6.12 10.58 2.34
C ALA A 43 7.18 10.67 1.23
N ASP A 44 8.39 11.10 1.55
CA ASP A 44 9.55 11.20 0.66
C ASP A 44 10.15 9.82 0.31
N ILE A 45 9.85 8.77 1.09
CA ILE A 45 10.30 7.42 0.78
C ILE A 45 9.61 6.91 -0.49
N SER A 46 10.40 6.36 -1.40
CA SER A 46 9.90 5.79 -2.64
C SER A 46 9.04 4.54 -2.39
N ASP A 47 8.13 4.27 -3.31
CA ASP A 47 7.20 3.13 -3.21
C ASP A 47 7.96 1.79 -3.18
N SER A 48 9.01 1.68 -4.01
CA SER A 48 9.89 0.51 -4.06
C SER A 48 10.73 0.32 -2.80
N ALA A 49 11.19 1.40 -2.16
CA ALA A 49 11.91 1.29 -0.88
C ALA A 49 10.97 0.82 0.24
N GLY A 50 9.77 1.41 0.33
CA GLY A 50 8.77 1.01 1.32
C GLY A 50 8.25 -0.42 1.16
N ALA A 51 8.21 -0.94 -0.07
CA ALA A 51 7.81 -2.31 -0.37
C ALA A 51 8.79 -3.38 0.14
N GLN A 52 10.07 -3.07 0.34
CA GLN A 52 11.04 -4.07 0.80
C GLN A 52 10.68 -4.65 2.17
N ALA A 53 10.11 -3.85 3.07
CA ALA A 53 9.64 -4.32 4.38
C ALA A 53 8.34 -5.15 4.27
N ILE A 54 7.53 -4.88 3.24
CA ILE A 54 6.32 -5.67 2.95
C ILE A 54 6.72 -7.07 2.50
N LEU A 55 7.73 -7.21 1.63
CA LEU A 55 8.22 -8.52 1.19
C LEU A 55 8.69 -9.38 2.38
N ASP A 56 9.47 -8.80 3.29
CA ASP A 56 9.94 -9.50 4.50
C ASP A 56 8.75 -9.96 5.36
N GLY A 57 7.78 -9.07 5.57
CA GLY A 57 6.58 -9.37 6.35
C GLY A 57 5.73 -10.48 5.74
N ILE A 58 5.51 -10.44 4.42
CA ILE A 58 4.77 -11.48 3.69
C ILE A 58 5.53 -12.80 3.78
N ARG A 59 6.83 -12.84 3.52
CA ARG A 59 7.61 -14.08 3.56
C ARG A 59 7.58 -14.72 4.96
N LYS A 60 7.68 -13.89 6.00
CA LYS A 60 7.65 -14.34 7.40
C LYS A 60 6.28 -14.91 7.78
N ARG A 61 5.19 -14.30 7.32
CA ARG A 61 3.82 -14.68 7.73
C ARG A 61 3.20 -15.75 6.84
N TRP A 62 3.45 -15.68 5.54
CA TRP A 62 2.89 -16.57 4.52
C TRP A 62 4.00 -17.08 3.58
N PRO A 63 4.83 -18.04 4.03
CA PRO A 63 5.96 -18.57 3.23
C PRO A 63 5.55 -19.23 1.91
N TRP A 64 4.27 -19.56 1.75
CA TRP A 64 3.71 -20.15 0.53
C TRP A 64 3.22 -19.13 -0.49
N VAL A 65 3.13 -17.85 -0.16
CA VAL A 65 2.81 -16.81 -1.15
C VAL A 65 4.03 -16.64 -2.05
N LYS A 66 3.81 -16.74 -3.35
CA LYS A 66 4.87 -16.64 -4.37
C LYS A 66 4.65 -15.51 -5.36
N HIS A 67 3.41 -15.12 -5.62
CA HIS A 67 3.09 -14.19 -6.69
C HIS A 67 2.54 -12.87 -6.14
N LEU A 68 3.12 -11.77 -6.58
CA LEU A 68 2.73 -10.41 -6.19
C LEU A 68 2.55 -9.55 -7.44
N PHE A 69 1.51 -8.72 -7.45
CA PHE A 69 1.28 -7.74 -8.51
C PHE A 69 1.66 -6.35 -8.01
N ALA A 70 2.35 -5.57 -8.85
CA ALA A 70 2.67 -4.18 -8.57
C ALA A 70 2.59 -3.32 -9.84
N ASP A 71 2.54 -2.00 -9.69
CA ASP A 71 2.61 -1.08 -10.84
C ASP A 71 4.06 -0.71 -11.19
N GLY A 72 4.24 0.05 -12.28
CA GLY A 72 5.57 0.46 -12.75
C GLY A 72 6.40 1.28 -11.77
N ALA A 73 5.82 1.88 -10.71
CA ALA A 73 6.61 2.59 -9.70
C ALA A 73 7.45 1.65 -8.83
N TYR A 74 7.08 0.36 -8.78
CA TYR A 74 7.80 -0.68 -8.06
C TYR A 74 8.88 -1.37 -8.89
N ASP A 75 8.97 -1.07 -10.18
CA ASP A 75 9.99 -1.61 -11.08
C ASP A 75 11.36 -0.98 -10.82
N ARG A 76 12.07 -1.52 -9.82
CA ARG A 76 13.40 -1.08 -9.40
C ARG A 76 14.24 -2.30 -9.06
N LEU A 77 15.46 -2.37 -9.60
CA LEU A 77 16.40 -3.47 -9.42
C LEU A 77 16.49 -3.96 -7.98
N LYS A 78 16.75 -3.06 -7.03
CA LYS A 78 16.85 -3.40 -5.60
C LYS A 78 15.62 -4.11 -5.03
N LEU A 79 14.41 -3.75 -5.46
CA LEU A 79 13.19 -4.43 -5.00
C LEU A 79 13.06 -5.80 -5.68
N MET A 80 13.36 -5.88 -6.98
CA MET A 80 13.28 -7.12 -7.76
C MET A 80 14.29 -8.17 -7.29
N ASP A 81 15.53 -7.76 -7.06
CA ASP A 81 16.58 -8.64 -6.53
C ASP A 81 16.19 -9.22 -5.17
N LYS A 82 15.63 -8.37 -4.30
CA LYS A 82 15.13 -8.81 -2.99
C LYS A 82 13.93 -9.76 -3.14
N ALA A 83 13.01 -9.48 -4.05
CA ALA A 83 11.86 -10.35 -4.30
C ALA A 83 12.31 -11.73 -4.78
N ALA A 84 13.24 -11.78 -5.75
CA ALA A 84 13.82 -13.01 -6.25
C ALA A 84 14.57 -13.79 -5.15
N TYR A 85 15.36 -13.10 -4.32
CA TYR A 85 16.04 -13.72 -3.17
C TYR A 85 15.07 -14.35 -2.17
N LEU A 86 13.91 -13.73 -1.97
CA LEU A 86 12.84 -14.24 -1.09
C LEU A 86 11.88 -15.23 -1.78
N ASP A 87 12.20 -15.65 -3.02
CA ASP A 87 11.43 -16.57 -3.83
C ASP A 87 10.00 -16.07 -4.13
N PHE A 88 9.91 -14.77 -4.48
CA PHE A 88 8.72 -14.13 -5.02
C PHE A 88 8.89 -13.83 -6.52
N VAL A 89 7.80 -14.00 -7.26
CA VAL A 89 7.60 -13.45 -8.60
C VAL A 89 6.77 -12.18 -8.46
N VAL A 90 7.34 -11.05 -8.88
CA VAL A 90 6.66 -9.74 -8.89
C VAL A 90 6.29 -9.39 -10.33
N GLU A 91 5.01 -9.47 -10.65
CA GLU A 91 4.48 -9.07 -11.96
C GLU A 91 4.21 -7.56 -11.97
N ILE A 92 4.95 -6.83 -12.80
CA ILE A 92 4.76 -5.40 -13.00
C ILE A 92 3.69 -5.14 -14.06
N ILE A 93 2.55 -4.63 -13.62
CA ILE A 93 1.44 -4.20 -14.46
C ILE A 93 1.68 -2.76 -14.92
N ARG A 94 2.26 -2.61 -16.11
CA ARG A 94 2.48 -1.31 -16.76
C ARG A 94 1.21 -0.81 -17.45
N ARG A 95 1.09 0.51 -17.59
CA ARG A 95 0.12 1.12 -18.51
C ARG A 95 0.68 0.99 -19.93
N SER A 96 -0.19 0.83 -20.92
CA SER A 96 0.21 0.94 -22.33
C SER A 96 0.17 2.41 -22.73
N ASP A 97 1.31 2.95 -23.20
CA ASP A 97 1.44 4.36 -23.57
C ASP A 97 0.73 4.69 -24.90
N ASP A 98 0.49 3.68 -25.74
CA ASP A 98 -0.18 3.81 -27.05
C ASP A 98 -1.71 3.76 -26.98
N GLN A 99 -2.27 3.71 -25.76
CA GLN A 99 -3.67 3.34 -25.57
C GLN A 99 -4.60 4.56 -25.45
N LYS A 100 -5.59 4.64 -26.35
CA LYS A 100 -6.66 5.64 -26.31
C LYS A 100 -7.81 5.18 -25.43
N GLY A 101 -8.14 5.95 -24.40
CA GLY A 101 -9.29 5.70 -23.52
C GLY A 101 -8.97 4.94 -22.23
N PHE A 102 -10.00 4.59 -21.46
CA PHE A 102 -9.86 3.88 -20.18
C PHE A 102 -9.84 2.36 -20.41
N GLN A 103 -8.74 1.69 -20.03
CA GLN A 103 -8.68 0.23 -19.94
C GLN A 103 -8.54 -0.19 -18.47
N VAL A 104 -9.30 -1.21 -18.08
CA VAL A 104 -9.13 -1.85 -16.77
C VAL A 104 -7.85 -2.66 -16.77
N LEU A 105 -6.84 -2.18 -16.03
CA LEU A 105 -5.63 -2.95 -15.77
C LEU A 105 -5.95 -4.10 -14.80
N PRO A 106 -5.65 -5.36 -15.15
CA PRO A 106 -5.89 -6.50 -14.27
C PRO A 106 -5.23 -6.29 -12.90
N ARG A 107 -5.96 -6.65 -11.83
CA ARG A 107 -5.51 -6.68 -10.42
C ARG A 107 -5.10 -5.34 -9.77
N ARG A 108 -4.68 -4.32 -10.54
CA ARG A 108 -4.25 -3.01 -10.01
C ARG A 108 -5.36 -2.29 -9.23
N TRP A 109 -6.59 -2.39 -9.70
CA TRP A 109 -7.76 -1.75 -9.09
C TRP A 109 -8.07 -2.24 -7.66
N VAL A 110 -7.56 -3.42 -7.28
CA VAL A 110 -7.83 -4.02 -5.95
C VAL A 110 -7.20 -3.18 -4.83
N VAL A 111 -5.93 -2.76 -5.03
CA VAL A 111 -5.21 -1.90 -4.08
C VAL A 111 -5.84 -0.50 -4.04
N GLU A 112 -6.15 0.07 -5.20
CA GLU A 112 -6.76 1.40 -5.32
C GLU A 112 -8.14 1.45 -4.63
N ARG A 113 -8.96 0.42 -4.82
CA ARG A 113 -10.24 0.23 -4.12
C ARG A 113 -10.06 0.11 -2.61
N THR A 114 -9.02 -0.58 -2.15
CA THR A 114 -8.71 -0.68 -0.71
C THR A 114 -8.37 0.69 -0.13
N PHE A 115 -7.58 1.50 -0.85
CA PHE A 115 -7.37 2.90 -0.47
C PHE A 115 -8.68 3.71 -0.49
N GLY A 116 -9.57 3.45 -1.44
CA GLY A 116 -10.92 4.03 -1.45
C GLY A 116 -11.72 3.72 -0.18
N TRP A 117 -11.66 2.48 0.32
CA TRP A 117 -12.28 2.12 1.61
C TRP A 117 -11.61 2.79 2.81
N MET A 118 -10.28 2.92 2.80
CA MET A 118 -9.57 3.70 3.82
C MET A 118 -10.06 5.16 3.82
N THR A 119 -10.20 5.79 2.65
CA THR A 119 -10.71 7.17 2.53
C THR A 119 -12.16 7.31 3.01
N ARG A 120 -13.01 6.29 2.83
CA ARG A 120 -14.39 6.27 3.36
C ARG A 120 -14.42 6.28 4.89
N TRP A 121 -13.42 5.71 5.55
CA TRP A 121 -13.17 5.95 6.97
C TRP A 121 -12.58 7.36 7.14
N ARG A 122 -13.44 8.36 7.32
CA ARG A 122 -13.08 9.80 7.31
C ARG A 122 -11.85 10.15 8.16
N ARG A 123 -11.62 9.43 9.27
CA ARG A 123 -10.43 9.60 10.12
C ARG A 123 -9.10 9.32 9.39
N LEU A 124 -9.09 8.47 8.38
CA LEU A 124 -7.91 8.10 7.60
C LEU A 124 -7.68 8.97 6.35
N VAL A 125 -8.56 9.93 6.05
CA VAL A 125 -8.35 10.87 4.92
C VAL A 125 -7.07 11.69 5.13
N ARG A 126 -6.79 12.03 6.39
CA ARG A 126 -5.57 12.70 6.84
C ARG A 126 -4.99 11.89 8.00
N ASP A 127 -3.67 11.89 8.16
CA ASP A 127 -3.06 11.32 9.36
C ASP A 127 -3.03 12.38 10.47
N TYR A 128 -3.87 12.20 11.48
CA TYR A 128 -3.93 13.09 12.64
C TYR A 128 -2.97 12.65 13.77
N GLU A 129 -2.34 11.48 13.65
CA GLU A 129 -1.63 10.86 14.76
C GLU A 129 -0.17 11.31 14.82
N LYS A 130 0.28 11.74 16.01
CA LYS A 130 1.67 12.14 16.25
C LYS A 130 2.64 10.98 16.02
N ARG A 131 2.35 9.83 16.63
CA ARG A 131 3.17 8.61 16.54
C ARG A 131 2.75 7.73 15.36
N ILE A 132 3.74 7.08 14.75
CA ILE A 132 3.53 6.26 13.56
C ILE A 132 2.79 4.94 13.86
N ASP A 133 3.01 4.39 15.05
CA ASP A 133 2.36 3.15 15.50
C ASP A 133 0.87 3.37 15.80
N VAL A 134 0.48 4.53 16.32
CA VAL A 134 -0.94 4.91 16.48
C VAL A 134 -1.60 5.05 15.12
N SER A 135 -0.96 5.70 14.15
CA SER A 135 -1.46 5.79 12.76
C SER A 135 -1.63 4.40 12.14
N HIS A 136 -0.67 3.50 12.38
CA HIS A 136 -0.75 2.12 11.94
C HIS A 136 -1.93 1.38 12.58
N ALA A 137 -2.10 1.49 13.90
CA ALA A 137 -3.22 0.89 14.62
C ALA A 137 -4.58 1.39 14.11
N MET A 138 -4.70 2.69 13.81
CA MET A 138 -5.92 3.26 13.24
C MET A 138 -6.28 2.66 11.87
N ILE A 139 -5.29 2.36 11.04
CA ILE A 139 -5.52 1.66 9.75
C ILE A 139 -6.01 0.23 10.00
N LEU A 140 -5.41 -0.49 10.94
CA LEU A 140 -5.82 -1.85 11.29
C LEU A 140 -7.25 -1.89 11.84
N VAL A 141 -7.63 -0.96 12.71
CA VAL A 141 -9.01 -0.83 13.22
C VAL A 141 -10.00 -0.60 12.08
N ALA A 142 -9.68 0.34 11.17
CA ALA A 142 -10.56 0.64 10.04
C ALA A 142 -10.75 -0.58 9.11
N MET A 143 -9.67 -1.29 8.80
CA MET A 143 -9.74 -2.46 7.91
C MET A 143 -10.36 -3.67 8.59
N GLY A 144 -10.12 -3.87 9.90
CA GLY A 144 -10.80 -4.87 10.71
C GLY A 144 -12.31 -4.63 10.76
N GLY A 145 -12.75 -3.39 10.97
CA GLY A 145 -14.18 -3.04 10.92
C GLY A 145 -14.81 -3.28 9.54
N ASN A 146 -14.08 -3.00 8.45
CA ASN A 146 -14.53 -3.32 7.09
C ASN A 146 -14.64 -4.84 6.86
N LEU A 147 -13.68 -5.63 7.35
CA LEU A 147 -13.72 -7.09 7.27
C LEU A 147 -14.92 -7.66 8.02
N VAL A 148 -15.14 -7.24 9.27
CA VAL A 148 -16.28 -7.68 10.09
C VAL A 148 -17.59 -7.34 9.40
N ARG A 149 -17.75 -6.12 8.86
CA ARG A 149 -18.96 -5.71 8.15
C ARG A 149 -19.29 -6.62 6.96
N ARG A 150 -18.28 -7.04 6.20
CA ARG A 150 -18.47 -7.95 5.05
C ARG A 150 -18.87 -9.36 5.47
N ASN A 151 -18.30 -9.85 6.56
CA ASN A 151 -18.60 -11.19 7.04
C ASN A 151 -19.97 -11.26 7.73
N ALA A 152 -20.36 -10.19 8.43
CA ALA A 152 -21.64 -10.12 9.14
C ALA A 152 -22.83 -9.73 8.23
N HIS A 153 -22.56 -9.03 7.12
CA HIS A 153 -23.56 -8.61 6.14
C HIS A 153 -23.07 -8.94 4.72
N PRO A 154 -23.11 -10.23 4.32
CA PRO A 154 -22.66 -10.68 3.02
C PRO A 154 -23.51 -10.15 1.86
#